data_AF-A0A4U3A0V1-F1
#
_entry.id   AF-A0A4U3A0V1-F1
#
_cell.length_a   1.000
_cell.length_b   1.000
_cell.length_c   1.000
_cell.angle_alpha   90.00
_cell.angle_beta   90.00
_cell.angle_gamma   90.00
#
_symmetry.space_group_name_H-M   'P 1'
#
loop_
_entity.id
_entity.type
_entity.pdbx_description
1 polymer ?
#
loop_
_entity_poly.entity_id
_entity_poly.type
_entity_poly.pdbx_seq_one_letter_code
_entity_poly.pdbx_strand_id
1 'polypeptide(L)'
;YVDQWDWEKIVQKEWRTVDYLQETVRKIYGIFKDLEDHLFEKYPFLGKYLPEEVVFITSQELEDKYPELTPKDREHAIAKEHGAVFIIGIGDALRSGEKHDGRAADYDDWKLNGDILFWHPVLQSSFELSSMGIRVDSKSLDEQLTKTGDDFKREYD
;
A
#
# COMPACT_ATOMS: atom_id res chain seq x y z
N TYR A 1 19.15 -8.90 -4.79
CA TYR A 1 18.22 -9.69 -5.64
C TYR A 1 16.93 -9.77 -4.86
N VAL A 2 15.84 -9.22 -5.41
CA VAL A 2 14.51 -9.23 -4.80
C VAL A 2 13.60 -9.94 -5.79
N ASP A 3 12.99 -11.05 -5.39
CA ASP A 3 12.00 -11.74 -6.20
C ASP A 3 10.65 -11.06 -5.98
N GLN A 4 9.98 -10.68 -7.07
CA GLN A 4 8.69 -10.00 -7.04
C GLN A 4 7.74 -10.61 -8.06
N TRP A 5 6.48 -10.77 -7.68
CA TRP A 5 5.40 -10.95 -8.65
C TRP A 5 5.00 -9.58 -9.16
N ASP A 6 5.74 -9.08 -10.15
CA ASP A 6 5.43 -7.82 -10.82
C ASP A 6 4.28 -8.02 -11.81
N TRP A 7 3.26 -7.16 -11.74
CA TRP A 7 2.03 -7.30 -12.51
C TRP A 7 1.47 -5.94 -12.89
N GLU A 8 0.77 -5.90 -14.03
CA GLU A 8 0.10 -4.70 -14.54
C GLU A 8 -1.28 -5.07 -15.06
N LYS A 9 -2.24 -4.15 -14.97
CA LYS A 9 -3.60 -4.34 -15.50
C LYS A 9 -4.07 -3.09 -16.23
N ILE A 10 -4.55 -3.25 -17.46
CA ILE A 10 -5.20 -2.18 -18.22
C ILE A 10 -6.51 -1.79 -17.51
N VAL A 11 -6.69 -0.49 -17.25
CA VAL A 11 -7.87 0.08 -16.58
C VAL A 11 -8.49 1.19 -17.41
N GLN A 12 -9.80 1.39 -17.26
CA GLN A 12 -10.51 2.52 -17.86
C GLN A 12 -10.31 3.79 -17.02
N LYS A 13 -10.44 4.96 -17.64
CA LYS A 13 -10.24 6.25 -16.97
C LYS A 13 -11.23 6.45 -15.82
N GLU A 14 -12.43 5.95 -15.98
CA GLU A 14 -13.54 6.02 -15.01
C GLU A 14 -13.26 5.17 -13.77
N TRP A 15 -12.34 4.20 -13.85
CA TRP A 15 -11.95 3.36 -12.71
C TRP A 15 -10.82 3.98 -11.87
N ARG A 16 -10.32 5.17 -12.21
CA ARG A 16 -9.34 5.91 -11.39
C ARG A 16 -9.99 6.47 -10.12
N THR A 17 -10.35 5.57 -9.20
CA THR A 17 -11.06 5.86 -7.96
C THR A 17 -10.48 5.03 -6.82
N VAL A 18 -10.61 5.55 -5.59
CA VAL A 18 -10.21 4.82 -4.38
C VAL A 18 -11.00 3.51 -4.26
N ASP A 19 -12.29 3.50 -4.61
CA ASP A 19 -13.13 2.29 -4.53
C ASP A 19 -12.59 1.15 -5.41
N TYR A 20 -12.16 1.46 -6.64
CA TYR A 20 -11.58 0.46 -7.53
C TYR A 20 -10.21 -0.03 -7.07
N LEU A 21 -9.39 0.85 -6.50
CA LEU A 21 -8.13 0.47 -5.84
C LEU A 21 -8.42 -0.52 -4.70
N GLN A 22 -9.34 -0.18 -3.80
CA GLN A 22 -9.70 -1.05 -2.67
C GLN A 22 -10.30 -2.38 -3.15
N GLU A 23 -11.14 -2.39 -4.18
CA GLU A 23 -11.67 -3.62 -4.78
C GLU A 23 -10.54 -4.52 -5.29
N THR A 24 -9.53 -3.93 -5.94
CA THR A 24 -8.35 -4.65 -6.44
C THR A 24 -7.52 -5.23 -5.30
N VAL A 25 -7.29 -4.44 -4.23
CA VAL A 25 -6.62 -4.89 -3.02
C VAL A 25 -7.37 -6.04 -2.34
N ARG A 26 -8.71 -5.98 -2.24
CA ARG A 26 -9.53 -7.08 -1.69
C ARG A 26 -9.37 -8.37 -2.48
N LYS A 27 -9.27 -8.30 -3.82
CA LYS A 27 -9.03 -9.47 -4.68
C LYS A 27 -7.66 -10.09 -4.40
N ILE A 28 -6.62 -9.26 -4.33
CA ILE A 28 -5.25 -9.72 -4.01
C ILE A 28 -5.19 -10.30 -2.60
N TYR A 29 -5.88 -9.66 -1.65
CA TYR A 29 -6.00 -10.16 -0.28
C TYR A 29 -6.67 -11.53 -0.22
N GLY A 30 -7.71 -11.77 -1.02
CA GLY A 30 -8.35 -13.07 -1.18
C GLY A 30 -7.35 -14.16 -1.61
N ILE A 31 -6.40 -13.85 -2.48
CA ILE A 31 -5.34 -14.81 -2.89
C ILE A 31 -4.46 -15.20 -1.69
N PHE A 32 -4.12 -14.26 -0.81
CA PHE A 32 -3.38 -14.57 0.41
C PHE A 32 -4.18 -15.48 1.36
N LYS A 33 -5.49 -15.25 1.49
CA LYS A 33 -6.39 -16.11 2.28
C LYS A 33 -6.52 -17.51 1.69
N ASP A 34 -6.71 -17.62 0.39
CA ASP A 34 -6.78 -18.92 -0.31
C ASP A 34 -5.47 -19.71 -0.13
N LEU A 35 -4.32 -19.02 -0.19
CA LEU A 35 -3.02 -19.63 0.03
C LEU A 35 -2.84 -20.06 1.50
N GLU A 36 -3.23 -19.24 2.47
CA GLU A 36 -3.22 -19.60 3.89
C GLU A 36 -4.06 -20.85 4.15
N ASP A 37 -5.26 -20.91 3.58
CA ASP A 37 -6.17 -22.04 3.70
C ASP A 37 -5.57 -23.31 3.09
N HIS A 38 -5.02 -23.21 1.88
CA HIS A 38 -4.35 -24.33 1.22
C HIS A 38 -3.15 -24.85 2.03
N LEU A 39 -2.35 -23.94 2.60
CA LEU A 39 -1.22 -24.32 3.45
C LEU A 39 -1.68 -24.95 4.76
N PHE A 40 -2.75 -24.45 5.36
CA PHE A 40 -3.31 -24.99 6.60
C PHE A 40 -3.89 -26.39 6.40
N GLU A 41 -4.59 -26.65 5.29
CA GLU A 41 -5.09 -27.99 4.94
C GLU A 41 -3.96 -29.01 4.83
N LYS A 42 -2.83 -28.61 4.23
CA LYS A 42 -1.67 -29.48 4.02
C LYS A 42 -0.79 -29.62 5.26
N TYR A 43 -0.67 -28.54 6.04
CA TYR A 43 0.20 -28.42 7.20
C TYR A 43 -0.53 -27.74 8.37
N PRO A 44 -1.47 -28.43 9.06
CA PRO A 44 -2.31 -27.82 10.09
C PRO A 44 -1.54 -27.21 11.27
N PHE A 45 -0.31 -27.68 11.53
CA PHE A 45 0.55 -27.15 12.59
C PHE A 45 1.03 -25.71 12.34
N LEU A 46 0.92 -25.19 11.11
CA LEU A 46 1.25 -23.79 10.82
C LEU A 46 0.24 -22.84 11.45
N GLY A 47 -1.04 -23.22 11.57
CA GLY A 47 -2.11 -22.32 12.00
C GLY A 47 -2.57 -21.34 10.91
N LYS A 48 -3.52 -20.46 11.26
CA LYS A 48 -3.98 -19.33 10.44
C LYS A 48 -3.80 -18.04 11.24
N TYR A 49 -3.33 -16.98 10.60
CA TYR A 49 -2.98 -15.71 11.22
C TYR A 49 -3.55 -14.50 10.49
N LEU A 50 -3.86 -14.61 9.19
CA LEU A 50 -4.44 -13.52 8.44
C LEU A 50 -5.89 -13.27 8.91
N PRO A 51 -6.28 -12.01 9.17
CA PRO A 51 -7.66 -11.69 9.50
C PRO A 51 -8.61 -12.04 8.34
N GLU A 52 -9.92 -11.89 8.55
CA GLU A 52 -10.90 -12.16 7.49
C GLU A 52 -10.87 -11.07 6.40
N GLU A 53 -10.65 -9.82 6.82
CA GLU A 53 -10.67 -8.66 5.93
C GLU A 53 -9.42 -7.80 6.13
N VAL A 54 -8.98 -7.16 5.05
CA VAL A 54 -7.96 -6.10 5.09
C VAL A 54 -8.59 -4.77 5.45
N VAL A 55 -8.00 -4.06 6.42
CA VAL A 55 -8.47 -2.73 6.84
C VAL A 55 -7.84 -1.65 5.97
N PHE A 56 -8.64 -0.70 5.50
CA PHE A 56 -8.19 0.42 4.69
C PHE A 56 -8.06 1.68 5.55
N ILE A 57 -6.92 2.37 5.44
CA ILE A 57 -6.67 3.65 6.11
C ILE A 57 -5.79 4.52 5.22
N THR A 58 -6.01 5.83 5.17
CA THR A 58 -5.07 6.74 4.49
C THR A 58 -3.85 7.02 5.36
N SER A 59 -2.72 7.35 4.74
CA SER A 59 -1.51 7.80 5.45
C SER A 59 -1.77 9.01 6.34
N GLN A 60 -2.67 9.92 5.94
CA GLN A 60 -3.08 11.06 6.76
C GLN A 60 -3.93 10.63 7.96
N GLU A 61 -4.93 9.76 7.77
CA GLU A 61 -5.72 9.23 8.90
C GLU A 61 -4.85 8.46 9.88
N LEU A 62 -3.83 7.77 9.37
CA LEU A 62 -2.85 7.06 10.17
C LEU A 62 -1.96 8.02 10.97
N GLU A 63 -1.53 9.13 10.38
CA GLU A 63 -0.86 10.23 11.09
C GLU A 63 -1.76 10.84 12.17
N ASP A 64 -3.01 11.14 11.84
CA ASP A 64 -3.97 11.74 12.77
C ASP A 64 -4.28 10.80 13.95
N LYS A 65 -4.31 9.48 13.71
CA LYS A 65 -4.54 8.44 14.75
C LYS A 65 -3.35 8.29 15.70
N TYR A 66 -2.13 8.45 15.20
CA TYR A 66 -0.89 8.26 15.95
C TYR A 66 0.10 9.41 15.73
N PRO A 67 -0.24 10.65 16.17
CA PRO A 67 0.51 11.85 15.81
C PRO A 67 1.93 11.86 16.36
N GLU A 68 2.13 11.26 17.54
CA GLU A 68 3.42 11.22 18.24
C GLU A 68 4.36 10.10 17.75
N LEU A 69 3.90 9.24 16.84
CA LEU A 69 4.67 8.12 16.31
C LEU A 69 5.34 8.47 14.98
N THR A 70 6.50 7.87 14.73
CA THR A 70 7.16 7.93 13.41
C THR A 70 6.35 7.14 12.37
N PRO A 71 6.46 7.40 11.05
CA PRO A 71 5.69 6.67 10.05
C PRO A 71 5.78 5.15 10.17
N LYS A 72 6.97 4.59 10.43
CA LYS A 72 7.16 3.16 10.65
C LYS A 72 6.54 2.68 11.97
N ASP A 73 6.58 3.45 13.04
CA ASP A 73 5.89 3.10 14.29
C ASP A 73 4.36 3.14 14.12
N ARG A 74 3.83 4.04 13.29
CA ARG A 74 2.40 4.07 12.93
C ARG A 74 1.99 2.80 12.18
N GLU A 75 2.81 2.36 11.21
CA GLU A 75 2.64 1.09 10.51
C GLU A 75 2.62 -0.11 11.47
N HIS A 76 3.56 -0.15 12.43
CA HIS A 76 3.60 -1.20 13.46
C HIS A 76 2.34 -1.19 14.32
N ALA A 77 1.91 -0.01 14.78
CA ALA A 77 0.73 0.13 15.63
C ALA A 77 -0.55 -0.34 14.93
N ILE A 78 -0.78 0.12 13.69
CA ILE A 78 -2.00 -0.22 12.94
C ILE A 78 -2.01 -1.69 12.48
N ALA A 79 -0.86 -2.24 12.08
CA ALA A 79 -0.76 -3.65 11.72
C ALA A 79 -1.00 -4.53 12.95
N LYS A 80 -0.43 -4.18 14.11
CA LYS A 80 -0.67 -4.90 15.37
C LYS A 80 -2.15 -4.89 15.80
N GLU A 81 -2.85 -3.78 15.54
CA GLU A 81 -4.27 -3.63 15.89
C GLU A 81 -5.18 -4.49 14.99
N HIS A 82 -4.93 -4.52 13.68
CA HIS A 82 -5.85 -5.11 12.71
C HIS A 82 -5.37 -6.40 12.05
N GLY A 83 -4.10 -6.77 12.21
CA GLY A 83 -3.49 -7.94 11.58
C GLY A 83 -3.12 -7.75 10.11
N ALA A 84 -3.99 -7.12 9.30
CA ALA A 84 -3.72 -6.77 7.90
C ALA A 84 -4.34 -5.42 7.56
N VAL A 85 -3.54 -4.55 6.95
CA VAL A 85 -3.94 -3.19 6.58
C VAL A 85 -3.48 -2.84 5.17
N PHE A 86 -4.20 -1.95 4.50
CA PHE A 86 -3.75 -1.28 3.29
C PHE A 86 -3.70 0.23 3.57
N ILE A 87 -2.48 0.79 3.53
CA ILE A 87 -2.25 2.21 3.78
C ILE A 87 -2.29 2.94 2.45
N ILE A 88 -3.32 3.77 2.26
CA ILE A 88 -3.57 4.50 1.03
C ILE A 88 -2.81 5.83 1.05
N GLY A 89 -2.18 6.16 -0.07
CA GLY A 89 -1.63 7.47 -0.36
C GLY A 89 -0.21 7.68 0.18
N ILE A 90 0.76 7.05 -0.47
CA ILE A 90 2.17 7.07 -0.08
C ILE A 90 2.98 7.81 -1.15
N GLY A 91 3.68 8.87 -0.74
CA GLY A 91 4.62 9.62 -1.59
C GLY A 91 4.53 11.15 -1.44
N ASP A 92 3.33 11.68 -1.16
CA ASP A 92 3.10 13.12 -0.95
C ASP A 92 3.37 13.54 0.51
N ALA A 93 3.57 14.84 0.72
CA ALA A 93 3.68 15.38 2.07
C ALA A 93 2.32 15.34 2.79
N LEU A 94 2.34 14.90 4.06
CA LEU A 94 1.19 14.93 4.95
C LEU A 94 1.00 16.34 5.53
N ARG A 95 -0.04 16.55 6.34
CA ARG A 95 -0.31 17.85 7.01
C ARG A 95 0.83 18.29 7.92
N SER A 96 1.59 17.36 8.47
CA SER A 96 2.82 17.64 9.23
C SER A 96 3.94 18.28 8.39
N GLY A 97 3.84 18.22 7.06
CA GLY A 97 4.90 18.59 6.13
C GLY A 97 5.86 17.43 5.81
N GLU A 98 5.78 16.34 6.56
CA GLU A 98 6.59 15.14 6.38
C GLU A 98 5.85 14.13 5.50
N LYS A 99 6.60 13.31 4.76
CA LYS A 99 6.03 12.21 3.96
C LYS A 99 5.84 10.98 4.85
N HIS A 100 4.81 10.17 4.55
CA HIS A 100 4.69 8.84 5.17
C HIS A 100 5.86 7.94 4.78
N ASP A 101 6.12 7.83 3.48
CA ASP A 101 7.29 7.16 2.91
C ASP A 101 7.60 7.74 1.52
N GLY A 102 8.78 7.41 0.97
CA GLY A 102 9.19 7.79 -0.37
C GLY A 102 8.45 7.00 -1.46
N ARG A 103 8.12 7.66 -2.56
CA ARG A 103 7.59 7.00 -3.76
C ARG A 103 8.05 7.70 -5.02
N ALA A 104 8.25 6.94 -6.09
CA ALA A 104 8.58 7.49 -7.40
C ALA A 104 7.42 8.35 -7.94
N ALA A 105 7.77 9.47 -8.57
CA ALA A 105 6.80 10.45 -9.08
C ALA A 105 6.19 10.09 -10.44
N ASP A 106 6.81 9.16 -11.15
CA ASP A 106 6.58 8.81 -12.55
C ASP A 106 5.85 7.48 -12.74
N TYR A 107 5.43 6.82 -11.65
CA TYR A 107 4.85 5.48 -11.72
C TYR A 107 3.43 5.43 -11.16
N ASP A 108 3.28 5.59 -9.86
CA ASP A 108 1.98 5.56 -9.18
C ASP A 108 1.44 6.96 -8.91
N ASP A 109 0.12 7.11 -9.05
CA ASP A 109 -0.59 8.28 -8.54
C ASP A 109 -0.64 8.19 -7.00
N TRP A 110 0.03 9.11 -6.30
CA TRP A 110 0.15 9.10 -4.84
C TRP A 110 -1.19 9.31 -4.12
N LYS A 111 -2.27 9.63 -4.83
CA LYS A 111 -3.63 9.67 -4.26
C LYS A 111 -4.36 8.34 -4.43
N LEU A 112 -3.85 7.44 -5.27
CA LEU A 112 -4.47 6.18 -5.69
C LEU A 112 -3.47 5.01 -5.61
N ASN A 113 -2.57 5.04 -4.64
CA ASN A 113 -1.62 3.97 -4.35
C ASN A 113 -1.65 3.58 -2.87
N GLY A 114 -0.85 2.58 -2.51
CA GLY A 114 -0.66 2.19 -1.13
C GLY A 114 0.08 0.89 -0.96
N ASP A 115 0.28 0.53 0.30
CA ASP A 115 1.01 -0.67 0.70
C ASP A 115 0.13 -1.60 1.54
N ILE A 116 0.20 -2.91 1.26
CA ILE A 116 -0.38 -3.97 2.10
C ILE A 116 0.66 -4.34 3.17
N LEU A 117 0.28 -4.18 4.43
CA LEU A 117 1.10 -4.56 5.59
C LEU A 117 0.38 -5.61 6.43
N PHE A 118 1.12 -6.65 6.83
CA PHE A 118 0.68 -7.68 7.76
C PHE A 118 1.40 -7.56 9.10
N TRP A 119 0.75 -8.00 10.17
CA TRP A 119 1.42 -8.23 11.44
C TRP A 119 2.11 -9.58 11.43
N HIS A 120 3.43 -9.59 11.65
CA HIS A 120 4.19 -10.83 11.77
C HIS A 120 4.26 -11.25 13.25
N PRO A 121 3.54 -12.31 13.68
CA PRO A 121 3.42 -12.65 15.11
C PRO A 121 4.74 -13.08 15.75
N VAL A 122 5.63 -13.72 14.99
CA VAL A 122 6.95 -14.16 15.49
C VAL A 122 7.92 -12.99 15.67
N LEU A 123 8.01 -12.08 14.68
CA LEU A 123 8.89 -10.92 14.72
C LEU A 123 8.31 -9.77 15.55
N GLN A 124 7.01 -9.81 15.83
CA GLN A 124 6.26 -8.75 16.50
C GLN A 124 6.46 -7.39 15.81
N SER A 125 6.36 -7.38 14.49
CA SER A 125 6.54 -6.20 13.64
C SER A 125 5.50 -6.15 12.53
N SER A 126 5.30 -4.96 11.96
CA SER A 126 4.65 -4.87 10.65
C SER A 126 5.58 -5.46 9.58
N PHE A 127 4.98 -6.02 8.53
CA PHE A 127 5.66 -6.58 7.38
C PHE A 127 4.94 -6.14 6.12
N GLU A 128 5.59 -5.31 5.33
CA GLU A 128 5.08 -4.87 4.03
C GLU A 128 5.24 -6.00 3.00
N LEU A 129 4.14 -6.42 2.37
CA LEU A 129 4.16 -7.48 1.35
C LEU A 129 3.97 -6.98 -0.08
N SER A 130 3.33 -5.84 -0.26
CA SER A 130 3.03 -5.35 -1.59
C SER A 130 2.86 -3.85 -1.58
N SER A 131 3.54 -3.17 -2.48
CA SER A 131 3.17 -1.84 -2.93
C SER A 131 2.42 -1.95 -4.23
N MET A 132 1.36 -1.17 -4.39
CA MET A 132 0.61 -1.10 -5.64
C MET A 132 -0.11 0.24 -5.78
N GLY A 133 -0.47 0.58 -7.01
CA GLY A 133 -1.27 1.76 -7.25
C GLY A 133 -1.87 1.79 -8.63
N ILE A 134 -2.83 2.69 -8.79
CA ILE A 134 -3.26 3.12 -10.11
C ILE A 134 -2.16 4.05 -10.63
N ARG A 135 -1.63 3.73 -11.82
CA ARG A 135 -0.54 4.49 -12.42
C ARG A 135 -0.87 5.96 -12.61
N VAL A 136 0.13 6.82 -12.71
CA VAL A 136 -0.08 8.22 -13.02
C VAL A 136 -0.89 8.42 -14.32
N ASP A 137 -1.73 9.45 -14.37
CA ASP A 137 -2.19 10.02 -15.63
C ASP A 137 -1.36 11.26 -15.97
N SER A 138 -1.61 11.88 -17.13
CA SER A 138 -0.86 13.05 -17.59
C SER A 138 -0.87 14.22 -16.59
N LYS A 139 -1.95 14.36 -15.81
CA LYS A 139 -2.08 15.45 -14.83
C LYS A 139 -1.33 15.10 -13.56
N SER A 140 -1.52 13.90 -13.01
CA SER A 140 -0.82 13.49 -11.79
C SER A 140 0.67 13.38 -12.01
N LEU A 141 1.12 12.92 -13.19
CA LEU A 141 2.54 12.88 -13.57
C LEU A 141 3.15 14.28 -13.51
N ASP A 142 2.53 15.26 -14.16
CA ASP A 142 3.01 16.65 -14.19
C ASP A 142 3.06 17.27 -12.78
N GLU A 143 2.01 17.08 -11.99
CA GLU A 143 1.94 17.56 -10.61
C GLU A 143 3.03 16.91 -9.73
N GLN A 144 3.23 15.60 -9.82
CA GLN A 144 4.17 14.85 -9.00
C GLN A 144 5.63 15.15 -9.35
N LEU A 145 5.97 15.20 -10.64
CA LEU A 145 7.33 15.54 -11.09
C LEU A 145 7.73 16.95 -10.64
N THR A 146 6.81 17.92 -10.75
CA THR A 146 7.04 19.29 -10.25
C THR A 146 7.32 19.29 -8.76
N LYS A 147 6.54 18.52 -7.98
CA LYS A 147 6.67 18.45 -6.51
C LYS A 147 8.00 17.85 -6.07
N THR A 148 8.56 16.91 -6.82
CA THR A 148 9.86 16.29 -6.48
C THR A 148 11.04 16.96 -7.15
N GLY A 149 10.82 17.94 -8.04
CA GLY A 149 11.88 18.56 -8.83
C GLY A 149 12.45 17.63 -9.92
N ASP A 150 11.69 16.61 -10.31
CA ASP A 150 12.07 15.60 -11.31
C ASP A 150 11.59 15.98 -12.72
N ASP A 151 11.49 17.28 -13.01
CA ASP A 151 10.95 17.82 -14.27
C ASP A 151 11.63 17.25 -15.52
N PHE A 152 12.90 16.85 -15.41
CA PHE A 152 13.68 16.22 -16.48
C PHE A 152 13.07 14.90 -16.98
N LYS A 153 12.26 14.21 -16.17
CA LYS A 153 11.57 12.98 -16.57
C LYS A 153 10.45 13.21 -17.58
N ARG A 154 9.95 14.45 -17.73
CA ARG A 154 8.95 14.78 -18.75
C ARG A 154 9.45 14.64 -20.19
N GLU A 155 10.76 14.70 -20.39
CA GLU A 155 11.36 14.69 -21.72
C GLU A 155 11.58 13.27 -22.28
N TYR A 156 11.29 12.24 -21.47
CA TYR A 156 11.54 10.83 -21.81
C TYR A 156 10.27 10.02 -22.14
N ASP A 157 9.10 10.66 -22.19
CA ASP A 157 7.84 10.12 -22.74
C ASP A 157 7.63 10.52 -24.22
#